data_AF-A0A445B1J6-F1
#
_entry.id   AF-A0A445B1J6-F1
#
_cell.length_a   1.000
_cell.length_b   1.000
_cell.length_c   1.000
_cell.angle_alpha   90.00
_cell.angle_beta   90.00
_cell.angle_gamma   90.00
#
_symmetry.space_group_name_H-M   'P 1'
#
loop_
_entity.id
_entity.type
_entity.pdbx_description
1 polymer ?
#
loop_
_entity_poly.entity_id
_entity_poly.type
_entity_poly.pdbx_seq_one_letter_code
_entity_poly.pdbx_strand_id
1 'polypeptide(L)'
;MNRDSDVRKSVFDLFLGQAFEGPVEKKIRTTGEWLLTNAEPRFQKSGKGILKFIFQLMLPIWIMSLLVASGVIKLPFSSPFLDDLLL
;
A
#
# COMPACT_ATOMS: atom_id res chain seq x y z
N MET A 1 -16.92 39.36 -24.42
CA MET A 1 -16.42 40.01 -23.19
C MET A 1 -16.10 38.89 -22.19
N ASN A 2 -14.88 38.35 -22.17
CA ASN A 2 -14.49 37.27 -21.23
C ASN A 2 -12.99 37.27 -20.87
N ARG A 3 -12.25 38.36 -21.11
CA ARG A 3 -10.80 38.40 -20.82
C ARG A 3 -10.48 38.44 -19.34
N ASP A 4 -11.36 38.99 -18.51
CA ASP A 4 -11.11 39.17 -17.09
C ASP A 4 -11.13 37.84 -16.32
N SER A 5 -12.03 36.92 -16.70
CA SER A 5 -12.12 35.58 -16.13
C SER A 5 -10.94 34.70 -16.53
N ASP A 6 -10.47 34.80 -17.79
CA ASP A 6 -9.29 34.08 -18.26
C ASP A 6 -8.00 34.59 -17.59
N VAL A 7 -7.88 35.90 -17.40
CA VAL A 7 -6.76 36.51 -16.66
C VAL A 7 -6.80 36.05 -15.22
N ARG A 8 -7.94 36.17 -14.51
CA ARG A 8 -8.07 35.70 -13.13
C ARG A 8 -7.72 34.23 -13.00
N LYS A 9 -8.21 33.37 -13.90
CA LYS A 9 -7.88 31.94 -13.89
C LYS A 9 -6.39 31.69 -14.10
N SER A 10 -5.74 32.42 -15.00
CA SER A 10 -4.28 32.36 -15.18
C SER A 10 -3.50 32.84 -13.95
N VAL A 11 -3.94 33.90 -13.26
CA VAL A 11 -3.23 34.38 -12.06
C VAL A 11 -3.45 33.43 -10.89
N PHE A 12 -4.65 32.84 -10.77
CA PHE A 12 -4.95 31.79 -9.80
C PHE A 12 -4.14 30.52 -10.07
N ASP A 13 -4.01 30.07 -11.33
CA ASP A 13 -3.16 28.93 -11.70
C ASP A 13 -1.68 29.23 -11.49
N LEU A 14 -1.22 30.46 -11.74
CA LEU A 14 0.17 30.85 -11.47
C LEU A 14 0.44 30.92 -9.96
N PHE A 15 -0.53 31.39 -9.17
CA PHE A 15 -0.43 31.47 -7.71
C PHE A 15 -0.53 30.09 -7.06
N LEU A 16 -1.41 29.20 -7.54
CA LEU A 16 -1.55 27.82 -7.03
C LEU A 16 -0.46 26.89 -7.57
N GLY A 17 -0.02 27.06 -8.81
CA GLY A 17 1.02 26.24 -9.44
C GLY A 17 2.43 26.59 -9.03
N GLN A 18 2.69 27.83 -8.57
CA GLN A 18 4.04 28.29 -8.20
C GLN A 18 4.20 28.68 -6.72
N ALA A 19 3.18 29.23 -6.07
CA ALA A 19 3.28 29.58 -4.64
C ALA A 19 2.89 28.43 -3.69
N PHE A 20 2.29 27.37 -4.24
CA PHE A 20 1.83 26.21 -3.49
C PHE A 20 2.70 24.97 -3.63
N GLU A 21 3.94 25.07 -4.14
CA GLU A 21 4.96 24.03 -3.90
C GLU A 21 5.35 24.09 -2.41
N GLY A 22 4.40 23.74 -1.56
CA GLY A 22 4.53 23.80 -0.12
C GLY A 22 5.59 22.82 0.36
N PRO A 23 6.04 22.94 1.62
CA PRO A 23 6.98 21.98 2.22
C PRO A 23 6.53 20.52 2.05
N VAL A 24 5.21 20.32 1.94
CA VAL A 24 4.55 19.02 1.71
C VAL A 24 4.72 18.55 0.26
N GLU A 25 4.42 19.38 -0.73
CA GLU A 25 4.54 19.00 -2.15
C GLU A 25 6.00 18.75 -2.53
N LYS A 26 6.93 19.58 -2.03
CA LYS A 26 8.37 19.36 -2.16
C LYS A 26 8.82 18.05 -1.50
N LYS A 27 8.29 17.73 -0.32
CA LYS A 27 8.55 16.44 0.35
C LYS A 27 7.99 15.27 -0.44
N ILE A 28 6.79 15.40 -1.02
CA ILE A 28 6.17 14.35 -1.83
C ILE A 28 6.99 14.10 -3.10
N ARG A 29 7.41 15.14 -3.81
CA ARG A 29 8.28 15.00 -4.99
C ARG A 29 9.63 14.38 -4.64
N THR A 30 10.30 14.88 -3.60
CA THR A 30 11.60 14.35 -3.17
C THR A 30 11.48 12.89 -2.70
N THR A 31 10.40 12.54 -2.00
CA THR A 31 10.11 11.16 -1.58
C THR A 31 9.78 10.29 -2.77
N GLY A 32 9.06 10.80 -3.77
CA GLY A 32 8.75 10.10 -5.01
C GLY A 32 9.99 9.82 -5.85
N GLU A 33 10.88 10.80 -6.00
CA GLU A 33 12.18 10.64 -6.68
C GLU A 33 13.09 9.66 -5.91
N TRP A 34 13.13 9.77 -4.58
CA TRP A 34 13.88 8.83 -3.73
C TRP A 34 13.32 7.41 -3.79
N LEU A 35 11.98 7.28 -3.83
CA LEU A 35 11.30 6.00 -3.95
C LEU A 35 11.61 5.37 -5.30
N LEU A 36 11.46 6.10 -6.42
CA LEU A 36 11.76 5.59 -7.75
C LEU A 36 13.22 5.10 -7.83
N THR A 37 14.16 5.92 -7.36
CA THR A 37 15.60 5.63 -7.41
C THR A 37 16.02 4.45 -6.51
N ASN A 38 15.40 4.27 -5.34
CA ASN A 38 15.70 3.13 -4.45
C ASN A 38 14.89 1.87 -4.76
N ALA A 39 13.69 2.05 -5.32
CA ALA A 39 12.79 0.98 -5.70
C ALA A 39 13.32 0.22 -6.91
N GLU A 40 13.67 0.90 -8.00
CA GLU A 40 14.12 0.26 -9.25
C GLU A 40 15.24 -0.79 -9.06
N PRO A 41 16.37 -0.48 -8.39
CA PRO A 41 17.43 -1.45 -8.19
C PRO A 41 17.07 -2.56 -7.18
N ARG A 42 16.16 -2.29 -6.23
CA ARG A 42 15.64 -3.32 -5.29
C ARG A 42 14.65 -4.25 -5.98
N PHE A 43 13.73 -3.75 -6.79
CA PHE A 43 12.71 -4.58 -7.45
C PHE A 43 13.30 -5.44 -8.57
N GLN A 44 14.25 -4.90 -9.37
CA GLN A 44 14.94 -5.69 -10.39
C GLN A 44 15.75 -6.85 -9.78
N LYS A 45 16.38 -6.67 -8.60
CA LYS A 45 17.14 -7.73 -7.91
C LYS A 45 16.28 -8.62 -7.01
N SER A 46 15.12 -8.14 -6.54
CA SER A 46 14.28 -8.80 -5.52
C SER A 46 12.99 -9.43 -6.05
N GLY A 47 12.75 -9.47 -7.37
CA GLY A 47 11.56 -10.16 -7.91
C GLY A 47 11.45 -11.63 -7.48
N LYS A 48 12.58 -12.34 -7.40
CA LYS A 48 12.65 -13.71 -6.85
C LYS A 48 12.51 -13.77 -5.33
N GLY A 49 12.94 -12.73 -4.62
CA GLY A 49 12.90 -12.64 -3.16
C GLY A 49 11.49 -12.35 -2.63
N ILE A 50 10.79 -11.41 -3.24
CA ILE A 50 9.41 -11.04 -2.90
C ILE A 50 8.44 -12.17 -3.22
N LEU A 51 8.59 -12.84 -4.36
CA LEU A 51 7.75 -14.00 -4.68
C LEU A 51 7.97 -15.14 -3.68
N LYS A 52 9.23 -15.42 -3.31
CA LYS A 52 9.56 -16.39 -2.26
C LYS A 52 9.00 -15.97 -0.90
N PHE A 53 9.07 -14.68 -0.57
CA PHE A 53 8.55 -14.15 0.69
C PHE A 53 7.02 -14.26 0.77
N ILE A 54 6.31 -13.92 -0.31
CA ILE A 54 4.86 -14.10 -0.40
C ILE A 54 4.50 -15.58 -0.28
N PHE A 55 5.15 -16.46 -1.04
CA PHE A 55 4.90 -17.91 -0.89
C PHE A 55 5.25 -18.41 0.51
N GLN A 56 6.35 -17.95 1.10
CA GLN A 56 6.81 -18.36 2.43
C GLN A 56 5.95 -17.78 3.56
N LEU A 57 5.20 -16.69 3.35
CA LEU A 57 4.22 -16.18 4.33
C LEU A 57 2.82 -16.72 4.08
N MET A 58 2.45 -16.90 2.82
CA MET A 58 1.16 -17.41 2.42
C MET A 58 1.05 -18.90 2.82
N LEU A 59 2.06 -19.73 2.52
CA LEU A 59 2.02 -21.15 2.86
C LEU A 59 1.76 -21.42 4.37
N PRO A 60 2.49 -20.82 5.34
CA PRO A 60 2.24 -21.05 6.75
C PRO A 60 0.91 -20.46 7.22
N ILE A 61 0.41 -19.36 6.64
CA ILE A 61 -0.92 -18.84 7.04
C ILE A 61 -2.04 -19.80 6.61
N TRP A 62 -1.94 -20.38 5.41
CA TRP A 62 -2.88 -21.39 4.93
C TRP A 62 -2.78 -22.68 5.74
N ILE A 63 -1.57 -23.14 6.08
CA ILE A 63 -1.38 -24.32 6.91
C ILE A 63 -1.97 -24.08 8.31
N MET A 64 -1.71 -22.94 8.94
CA MET A 64 -2.30 -22.60 10.23
C MET A 64 -3.83 -22.52 10.15
N SER A 65 -4.37 -21.90 9.10
CA SER A 65 -5.82 -21.82 8.87
C SER A 65 -6.45 -23.20 8.67
N LEU A 66 -5.81 -24.09 7.91
CA LEU A 66 -6.26 -25.47 7.72
C LEU A 66 -6.19 -26.28 9.00
N LEU A 67 -5.13 -26.10 9.80
CA LEU A 67 -4.91 -26.86 11.03
C LEU A 67 -5.89 -26.46 12.14
N VAL A 68 -6.30 -25.19 12.14
CA VAL A 68 -7.42 -24.67 12.93
C VAL A 68 -8.75 -25.21 12.41
N ALA A 69 -8.98 -25.13 11.09
CA ALA A 69 -10.21 -25.61 10.44
C ALA A 69 -10.34 -27.15 10.39
N SER A 70 -9.30 -27.90 10.71
CA SER A 70 -9.35 -29.36 10.87
C SER A 70 -9.50 -29.79 12.32
N GLY A 71 -9.60 -28.84 13.27
CA GLY A 71 -9.72 -29.12 14.70
C GLY A 71 -8.49 -29.78 15.34
N VAL A 72 -7.36 -29.90 14.60
CA VAL A 72 -6.12 -30.53 15.09
C VAL A 72 -5.45 -29.62 16.13
N ILE A 73 -5.50 -28.31 15.93
CA ILE A 73 -5.14 -27.33 16.95
C ILE A 73 -6.43 -26.81 17.59
N LYS A 74 -6.64 -27.16 18.86
CA LYS A 74 -7.64 -26.50 19.69
C LYS A 74 -7.15 -25.10 20.04
N LEU A 75 -7.82 -24.09 19.52
CA LEU A 75 -7.57 -22.70 19.89
C LEU A 75 -7.91 -22.50 21.37
N PRO A 76 -7.16 -21.67 22.12
CA PRO A 76 -7.39 -21.43 23.55
C PRO A 76 -8.65 -20.57 23.83
N PHE A 77 -9.56 -20.48 22.87
CA PHE A 77 -10.82 -19.74 22.96
C PHE A 77 -11.94 -20.62 22.42
N SER A 78 -12.95 -20.85 23.25
CA SER A 78 -14.19 -21.52 22.90
C SER A 78 -15.10 -20.52 22.20
N SER A 79 -15.25 -20.67 20.88
CA SER A 79 -16.18 -19.90 20.07
C SER A 79 -17.23 -20.85 19.49
N PRO A 80 -18.52 -20.67 19.82
CA PRO A 80 -19.61 -21.48 19.27
C PRO A 80 -19.61 -21.52 17.74
N PHE A 81 -19.19 -20.42 17.10
CA PHE A 81 -19.07 -20.33 15.64
C PHE A 81 -17.98 -21.24 15.07
N LEU A 82 -16.85 -21.39 15.77
CA LEU A 82 -15.78 -22.28 15.32
C LEU A 82 -16.16 -23.74 15.55
N ASP A 83 -16.86 -24.03 16.66
CA ASP A 83 -17.36 -25.37 16.92
C ASP A 83 -18.41 -25.79 15.87
N ASP A 84 -19.34 -24.90 15.48
CA ASP A 84 -20.33 -25.16 14.41
C ASP A 84 -19.71 -25.24 13.00
N LEU A 85 -18.61 -24.53 12.72
CA LEU A 85 -17.93 -24.57 11.42
C LEU A 85 -17.09 -25.85 11.24
N LEU A 86 -16.66 -26.45 12.34
CA LEU A 86 -15.89 -27.69 12.38
C LEU A 86 -16.77 -28.96 12.47
N LEU A 87 -18.09 -28.79 12.66
CA LEU A 87 -19.08 -29.87 12.86
C LEU A 87 -19.73 -30.31 11.54
#